data_AF-A0A2X3FQ92-F1
#
_entry.id   AF-A0A2X3FQ92-F1
#
_cell.length_a   1.000
_cell.length_b   1.000
_cell.length_c   1.000
_cell.angle_alpha   90.00
_cell.angle_beta   90.00
_cell.angle_gamma   90.00
#
_symmetry.space_group_name_H-M   'P 1'
#
loop_
_entity.id
_entity.type
_entity.pdbx_description
1 polymer ?
#
loop_
_entity_poly.entity_id
_entity_poly.type
_entity_poly.pdbx_seq_one_letter_code
_entity_poly.pdbx_strand_id
1 'polypeptide(L)'
;MGVDDTQPLISHLIELRKRLLNSIIAILVIFLALVYFANDIYQLVSAPLISKMPVGATMIATDVASPFFTPIKLTFMVSVILSVPIILYQVWAFVAPALYKHERRLVVPLLVSSTLLFYIGMAFAYFVVFPLAFAS
;
A
#
# COMPACT_ATOMS: atom_id res chain seq x y z
N MET A 1 -37.23 24.07 -8.24
CA MET A 1 -36.23 23.31 -9.02
C MET A 1 -34.93 23.37 -8.24
N GLY A 2 -34.54 22.30 -7.52
CA GLY A 2 -33.34 22.32 -6.68
C GLY A 2 -33.27 21.36 -5.48
N VAL A 3 -34.01 20.23 -5.47
CA VAL A 3 -33.95 19.25 -4.35
C VAL A 3 -33.48 17.85 -4.79
N ASP A 4 -33.41 17.57 -6.10
CA ASP A 4 -33.04 16.22 -6.59
C ASP A 4 -31.53 15.99 -6.78
N ASP A 5 -30.70 17.03 -6.87
CA ASP A 5 -29.23 16.89 -7.06
C ASP A 5 -28.45 16.65 -5.76
N THR A 6 -29.04 16.91 -4.59
CA THR A 6 -28.37 16.69 -3.29
C THR A 6 -28.27 15.20 -2.94
N GLN A 7 -29.23 14.39 -3.38
CA GLN A 7 -29.27 12.94 -3.11
C GLN A 7 -28.15 12.13 -3.81
N PRO A 8 -27.78 12.36 -5.09
CA PRO A 8 -26.71 11.62 -5.74
C PRO A 8 -25.32 11.94 -5.18
N LEU A 9 -25.02 13.20 -4.83
CA LEU A 9 -23.71 13.53 -4.25
C LEU A 9 -23.53 12.94 -2.85
N ILE A 10 -24.57 13.02 -2.01
CA ILE A 10 -24.53 12.44 -0.67
C ILE A 10 -24.41 10.92 -0.73
N SER A 11 -25.13 10.25 -1.64
CA SER A 11 -25.01 8.79 -1.80
C SER A 11 -23.61 8.37 -2.28
N HIS A 12 -23.01 9.10 -3.22
CA HIS A 12 -21.64 8.86 -3.67
C HIS A 12 -20.61 9.09 -2.55
N LEU A 13 -20.76 10.11 -1.71
CA LEU A 13 -19.88 10.34 -0.55
C LEU A 13 -20.02 9.24 0.51
N ILE A 14 -21.23 8.73 0.75
CA ILE A 14 -21.48 7.60 1.66
C ILE A 14 -20.80 6.34 1.12
N GLU A 15 -20.85 6.12 -0.19
CA GLU A 15 -20.16 5.02 -0.85
C GLU A 15 -18.63 5.15 -0.70
N LEU A 16 -18.07 6.34 -0.94
CA LEU A 16 -16.64 6.62 -0.74
C LEU A 16 -16.22 6.29 0.69
N ARG A 17 -16.97 6.77 1.69
CA ARG A 17 -16.67 6.51 3.11
C ARG A 17 -16.67 5.01 3.41
N LYS A 18 -17.68 4.28 2.94
CA LYS A 18 -17.78 2.83 3.16
C LYS A 18 -16.60 2.09 2.55
N ARG A 19 -16.20 2.47 1.34
CA ARG A 19 -15.07 1.87 0.63
C ARG A 19 -13.74 2.19 1.28
N LEU A 20 -13.55 3.44 1.72
CA LEU A 20 -12.39 3.87 2.48
C LEU A 20 -12.25 3.09 3.78
N LEU A 21 -13.34 2.93 4.54
CA LEU A 21 -13.35 2.12 5.77
C LEU A 21 -12.97 0.66 5.47
N ASN A 22 -13.51 0.07 4.41
CA ASN A 22 -13.17 -1.30 4.03
C ASN A 22 -11.69 -1.44 3.64
N SER A 23 -11.10 -0.46 2.94
CA SER A 23 -9.67 -0.43 2.63
C SER A 23 -8.82 -0.33 3.90
N ILE A 24 -9.21 0.53 4.84
CA ILE A 24 -8.53 0.66 6.14
C ILE A 24 -8.61 -0.66 6.92
N ILE A 25 -9.79 -1.29 6.97
CA ILE A 25 -9.96 -2.58 7.63
C ILE A 25 -9.08 -3.64 6.98
N ALA A 26 -9.00 -3.70 5.65
CA ALA A 26 -8.14 -4.64 4.95
C ALA A 26 -6.65 -4.44 5.30
N ILE A 27 -6.17 -3.19 5.31
CA ILE A 27 -4.81 -2.86 5.74
C ILE A 27 -4.58 -3.32 7.19
N LEU A 28 -5.51 -3.03 8.09
CA LEU A 28 -5.40 -3.40 9.51
C LEU A 28 -5.41 -4.91 9.72
N VAL A 29 -6.25 -5.67 8.99
CA VAL A 29 -6.28 -7.13 9.07
C VAL A 29 -4.95 -7.72 8.61
N ILE A 30 -4.41 -7.27 7.48
CA ILE A 30 -3.10 -7.73 6.99
C ILE A 30 -2.00 -7.32 7.96
N PHE A 31 -2.05 -6.08 8.47
CA PHE A 31 -1.08 -5.60 9.45
C PHE A 31 -1.09 -6.43 10.73
N LEU A 32 -2.25 -6.71 11.31
CA LEU A 32 -2.37 -7.53 12.52
C LEU A 32 -1.90 -8.97 12.30
N ALA A 33 -2.07 -9.52 11.09
CA ALA A 33 -1.54 -10.82 10.74
C ALA A 33 0.01 -10.83 10.64
N LEU A 34 0.60 -9.73 10.17
CA LEU A 34 2.04 -9.60 9.95
C LEU A 34 2.82 -9.03 11.14
N VAL A 35 2.18 -8.29 12.04
CA VAL A 35 2.85 -7.60 13.15
C VAL A 35 3.53 -8.56 14.11
N TYR A 36 3.00 -9.79 14.26
CA TYR A 36 3.65 -10.85 15.01
C TYR A 36 5.02 -11.24 14.42
N PHE A 37 5.15 -11.19 13.09
CA PHE A 37 6.36 -11.47 12.34
C PHE A 37 7.18 -10.21 12.02
N ALA A 38 6.88 -9.06 12.65
CA ALA A 38 7.52 -7.79 12.32
C ALA A 38 9.05 -7.82 12.46
N ASN A 39 9.56 -8.56 13.45
CA ASN A 39 11.01 -8.74 13.65
C ASN A 39 11.65 -9.53 12.52
N ASP A 40 11.00 -10.60 12.03
CA ASP A 40 11.51 -11.41 10.93
C ASP A 40 11.51 -10.61 9.62
N ILE A 41 10.44 -9.84 9.37
CA ILE A 41 10.34 -8.94 8.21
C ILE A 41 11.44 -7.87 8.27
N TYR A 42 11.69 -7.30 9.46
CA TYR A 42 12.76 -6.32 9.65
C TYR A 42 14.13 -6.93 9.36
N GLN A 43 14.43 -8.13 9.86
CA GLN A 43 15.70 -8.81 9.56
C GLN A 43 15.86 -9.11 8.07
N LEU A 44 14.80 -9.57 7.40
CA LEU A 44 14.81 -9.85 5.96
C LEU A 44 15.11 -8.58 5.13
N VAL A 45 14.52 -7.44 5.50
CA VAL A 45 14.68 -6.18 4.76
C VAL A 45 15.97 -5.44 5.14
N SER A 46 16.43 -5.55 6.39
CA SER A 46 17.68 -4.91 6.85
C SER A 46 18.95 -5.67 6.46
N ALA A 47 18.88 -6.99 6.25
CA ALA A 47 20.03 -7.80 5.82
C ALA A 47 20.77 -7.25 4.57
N PRO A 48 20.10 -6.90 3.45
CA PRO A 48 20.80 -6.33 2.28
C PRO A 48 21.35 -4.92 2.54
N LEU A 49 20.71 -4.13 3.40
CA LEU A 49 21.17 -2.79 3.77
C LEU A 49 22.46 -2.84 4.59
N ILE A 50 22.56 -3.78 5.55
CA ILE A 50 23.77 -3.99 6.36
C ILE A 50 24.93 -4.49 5.49
N SER A 51 24.65 -5.33 4.48
CA SER A 51 25.68 -5.86 3.56
C SER A 51 26.33 -4.80 2.65
N LYS A 52 25.70 -3.63 2.52
CA LYS A 52 26.17 -2.50 1.69
C LYS A 52 26.75 -1.36 2.54
N MET A 53 26.83 -1.50 3.86
CA MET A 53 27.47 -0.51 4.73
C MET A 53 28.99 -0.72 4.82
N PRO A 54 29.80 0.36 4.87
CA PRO A 54 31.24 0.25 5.10
C PRO A 54 31.53 -0.31 6.49
N VAL A 55 32.61 -1.09 6.60
CA VAL A 55 33.08 -1.70 7.85
C VAL A 55 33.40 -0.59 8.87
N GLY A 56 32.60 -0.46 9.93
CA GLY A 56 32.85 0.49 11.04
C GLY A 56 31.74 1.50 11.35
N ALA A 57 30.63 1.51 10.61
CA ALA A 57 29.48 2.35 10.96
C ALA A 57 28.69 1.75 12.13
N THR A 58 29.00 2.18 13.35
CA THR A 58 28.14 1.93 14.51
C THR A 58 26.75 2.52 14.26
N MET A 59 25.69 1.74 14.49
CA MET A 59 24.32 2.25 14.60
C MET A 59 24.25 3.27 15.73
N ILE A 60 24.47 4.55 15.44
CA ILE A 60 24.10 5.62 16.35
C ILE A 60 22.59 5.78 16.21
N ALA A 61 21.88 5.07 17.08
CA ALA A 61 20.46 5.26 17.33
C ALA A 61 20.23 6.71 17.75
N THR A 62 19.66 7.51 16.87
CA THR A 62 19.14 8.84 17.20
C THR A 62 17.81 8.79 17.95
N ASP A 63 17.35 7.61 18.38
CA ASP A 63 16.27 7.53 19.37
C ASP A 63 16.23 6.17 20.07
N VAL A 64 16.13 6.19 21.40
CA VAL A 64 16.14 5.00 22.28
C VAL A 64 14.88 4.12 22.10
N ALA A 65 13.88 4.64 21.39
CA ALA A 65 12.65 3.93 21.00
C ALA A 65 12.71 3.25 19.61
N SER A 66 13.77 3.48 18.83
CA SER A 66 13.90 3.02 17.43
C SER A 66 13.78 1.51 17.21
N PRO A 67 14.24 0.59 18.10
CA PRO A 67 14.15 -0.85 17.84
C PRO A 67 12.72 -1.39 17.82
N PHE A 68 11.79 -0.73 18.53
CA PHE A 68 10.39 -1.18 18.61
C PHE A 68 9.52 -0.57 17.50
N PHE A 69 9.70 0.71 17.19
CA PHE A 69 8.87 1.37 16.18
C PHE A 69 9.33 1.10 14.73
N THR A 70 10.61 0.81 14.49
CA THR A 70 11.12 0.58 13.12
C THR A 70 10.54 -0.67 12.48
N PRO A 71 10.55 -1.86 13.13
CA PRO A 71 9.92 -3.05 12.58
C PRO A 71 8.41 -2.88 12.37
N ILE A 72 7.73 -2.21 13.31
CA ILE A 72 6.28 -1.95 13.23
C ILE A 72 5.96 -1.03 12.04
N LYS A 73 6.68 0.07 11.88
CA LYS A 73 6.50 1.01 10.76
C LYS A 73 6.75 0.34 9.41
N LEU A 74 7.79 -0.49 9.34
CA LEU A 74 8.11 -1.24 8.14
C LEU A 74 7.03 -2.28 7.82
N THR A 75 6.56 -3.01 8.82
CA THR A 75 5.47 -3.98 8.67
C THR A 75 4.17 -3.31 8.25
N PHE A 76 3.89 -2.11 8.74
CA PHE A 76 2.77 -1.29 8.27
C PHE A 76 2.92 -0.89 6.80
N MET A 77 4.13 -0.51 6.36
CA MET A 77 4.37 -0.21 4.94
C MET A 77 4.14 -1.46 4.06
N VAL A 78 4.64 -2.61 4.51
CA VAL A 78 4.46 -3.90 3.82
C VAL A 78 2.99 -4.30 3.78
N SER A 79 2.23 -4.12 4.86
CA SER A 79 0.81 -4.44 4.88
C SER A 79 0.02 -3.55 3.92
N VAL A 80 0.36 -2.26 3.83
CA VAL A 80 -0.23 -1.35 2.83
C VAL A 80 0.07 -1.85 1.42
N ILE A 81 1.31 -2.20 1.09
CA ILE A 81 1.71 -2.74 -0.22
C ILE A 81 0.94 -4.03 -0.56
N LEU A 82 0.80 -4.93 0.40
CA LEU A 82 0.05 -6.18 0.21
C LEU A 82 -1.46 -5.95 0.06
N SER A 83 -1.98 -4.88 0.68
CA SER A 83 -3.40 -4.51 0.57
C SER A 83 -3.76 -3.80 -0.75
N VAL A 84 -2.77 -3.43 -1.57
CA VAL A 84 -2.98 -2.70 -2.84
C VAL A 84 -4.03 -3.35 -3.77
N PRO A 85 -4.07 -4.67 -3.99
CA PRO A 85 -5.13 -5.28 -4.82
C PRO A 85 -6.54 -5.00 -4.28
N ILE A 86 -6.68 -5.00 -2.95
CA ILE A 86 -7.95 -4.74 -2.27
C ILE A 86 -8.29 -3.25 -2.35
N ILE A 87 -7.31 -2.36 -2.13
CA ILE A 87 -7.49 -0.91 -2.26
C ILE A 87 -7.91 -0.56 -3.68
N LEU A 88 -7.19 -1.07 -4.69
CA LEU A 88 -7.51 -0.87 -6.10
C LEU A 88 -8.89 -1.42 -6.43
N TYR A 89 -9.27 -2.58 -5.89
CA TYR A 89 -10.63 -3.08 -6.02
C TYR A 89 -11.68 -2.12 -5.45
N GLN A 90 -11.46 -1.58 -4.25
CA GLN A 90 -12.39 -0.64 -3.65
C GLN A 90 -12.50 0.67 -4.46
N VAL A 91 -11.38 1.18 -4.96
CA VAL A 91 -11.33 2.38 -5.82
C VAL A 91 -12.06 2.11 -7.15
N TRP A 92 -11.78 1.00 -7.82
CA TRP A 92 -12.44 0.66 -9.07
C TRP A 92 -13.93 0.40 -8.88
N ALA A 93 -14.29 -0.27 -7.79
CA ALA A 93 -15.69 -0.54 -7.50
C ALA A 93 -16.45 0.74 -7.12
N PHE A 94 -15.79 1.81 -6.65
CA PHE A 94 -16.37 3.16 -6.48
C PHE A 94 -16.65 3.84 -7.83
N VAL A 95 -15.74 3.66 -8.80
CA VAL A 95 -15.87 4.23 -10.14
C VAL A 95 -16.86 3.43 -11.01
N ALA A 96 -16.94 2.10 -10.80
CA ALA A 96 -17.79 1.19 -11.56
C ALA A 96 -19.28 1.59 -11.63
N PRO A 97 -19.96 2.07 -10.57
CA PRO A 97 -21.35 2.54 -10.67
C PRO A 97 -21.51 3.79 -11.55
N ALA A 98 -20.45 4.58 -11.77
CA ALA A 98 -20.44 5.68 -12.72
C ALA A 98 -20.23 5.22 -14.18
N LEU A 99 -19.81 3.97 -14.40
CA LEU A 99 -19.60 3.39 -15.73
C LEU A 99 -20.88 2.69 -16.25
N TYR A 100 -21.13 2.77 -17.55
CA TYR A 100 -22.26 2.08 -18.18
C TYR A 100 -22.13 0.56 -18.01
N LYS A 101 -23.26 -0.13 -17.80
CA LYS A 101 -23.33 -1.58 -17.49
C LYS A 101 -22.52 -2.49 -18.42
N HIS A 102 -22.27 -2.06 -19.66
CA HIS A 102 -21.49 -2.79 -20.65
C HIS A 102 -19.96 -2.66 -20.46
N GLU A 103 -19.48 -1.54 -19.89
CA GLU A 103 -18.05 -1.26 -19.67
C GLU A 103 -17.53 -1.86 -18.35
N ARG A 104 -18.42 -2.31 -17.47
CA ARG A 104 -18.05 -2.95 -16.19
C ARG A 104 -17.13 -4.16 -16.38
N ARG A 105 -17.16 -4.83 -17.54
CA ARG A 105 -16.26 -5.94 -17.86
C ARG A 105 -14.81 -5.50 -18.08
N LEU A 106 -14.57 -4.24 -18.47
CA LEU A 106 -13.23 -3.66 -18.66
C LEU A 106 -12.56 -3.30 -17.32
N VAL A 107 -13.34 -3.12 -16.26
CA VAL A 107 -12.82 -2.82 -14.91
C VAL A 107 -11.95 -3.95 -14.38
N VAL A 108 -12.30 -5.21 -14.65
CA VAL A 108 -11.54 -6.38 -14.18
C VAL A 108 -10.13 -6.46 -14.79
N PRO A 109 -9.95 -6.47 -16.14
CA PRO A 109 -8.61 -6.50 -16.73
C PRO A 109 -7.81 -5.25 -16.37
N LEU A 110 -8.47 -4.10 -16.20
CA LEU A 110 -7.80 -2.85 -15.81
C LEU A 110 -7.31 -2.89 -14.35
N LEU A 111 -8.09 -3.46 -13.43
CA LEU A 111 -7.70 -3.68 -12.05
C LEU A 111 -6.50 -4.63 -11.96
N VAL A 112 -6.55 -5.76 -12.69
CA VAL A 112 -5.45 -6.72 -12.75
C VAL A 112 -4.20 -6.06 -13.32
N SER A 113 -4.34 -5.32 -14.42
CA SER A 113 -3.23 -4.59 -15.04
C SER A 113 -2.63 -3.55 -14.10
N SER A 114 -3.47 -2.78 -13.40
CA SER A 114 -3.03 -1.76 -12.43
C SER A 114 -2.30 -2.39 -11.24
N THR A 115 -2.81 -3.53 -10.75
CA THR A 115 -2.18 -4.29 -9.66
C THR A 115 -0.81 -4.83 -10.10
N LEU A 116 -0.73 -5.43 -11.28
CA LEU A 116 0.53 -5.91 -11.85
C LEU A 116 1.52 -4.77 -12.07
N LEU A 117 1.06 -3.66 -12.64
CA LEU A 117 1.90 -2.49 -12.91
C LEU A 117 2.44 -1.87 -11.62
N PHE A 118 1.65 -1.86 -10.54
CA PHE A 118 2.12 -1.41 -9.23
C PHE A 118 3.28 -2.28 -8.71
N TYR A 119 3.14 -3.61 -8.75
CA TYR A 119 4.22 -4.51 -8.30
C TYR A 119 5.45 -4.44 -9.21
N ILE A 120 5.26 -4.28 -10.52
CA ILE A 120 6.36 -4.04 -11.47
C ILE A 120 7.07 -2.72 -11.15
N GLY A 121 6.32 -1.65 -10.89
CA GLY A 121 6.88 -0.35 -10.50
C GLY A 121 7.66 -0.43 -9.18
N MET A 122 7.16 -1.18 -8.21
CA MET A 122 7.86 -1.44 -6.95
C MET A 122 9.15 -2.24 -7.17
N ALA A 123 9.12 -3.28 -8.00
CA ALA A 123 10.31 -4.04 -8.38
C ALA A 123 11.32 -3.14 -9.12
N PHE A 124 10.87 -2.29 -10.04
CA PHE A 124 11.71 -1.33 -10.74
C PHE A 124 12.36 -0.32 -9.78
N ALA A 125 11.60 0.22 -8.83
CA ALA A 125 12.14 1.12 -7.82
C ALA A 125 13.23 0.42 -6.97
N TYR A 126 13.02 -0.85 -6.61
CA TYR A 126 13.98 -1.62 -5.83
C TYR A 126 15.24 -2.02 -6.62
N PHE A 127 15.10 -2.51 -7.85
CA PHE A 127 16.23 -3.04 -8.63
C PHE A 127 16.98 -2.00 -9.47
N VAL A 128 16.34 -0.89 -9.83
CA VAL A 128 16.93 0.11 -10.75
C VAL A 128 17.17 1.43 -10.02
N VAL A 129 16.12 2.01 -9.43
CA VAL A 129 16.23 3.34 -8.81
C VAL A 129 17.11 3.30 -7.56
N PHE A 130 16.94 2.29 -6.70
CA PHE A 130 17.74 2.18 -5.48
C PHE A 130 19.25 2.04 -5.80
N PRO A 131 19.72 1.11 -6.65
CA PRO A 131 21.13 1.07 -7.01
C PRO A 131 21.64 2.36 -7.67
N LEU A 132 20.86 2.99 -8.55
CA LEU A 132 21.26 4.24 -9.19
C LEU A 132 21.43 5.40 -8.20
N ALA A 133 20.50 5.52 -7.24
CA ALA A 133 20.52 6.60 -6.25
C ALA A 133 21.64 6.47 -5.20
N PHE A 134 22.11 5.24 -4.93
CA PHE A 134 23.22 4.97 -4.01
C PHE A 134 24.54 4.66 -4.72
N ALA A 135 24.56 4.64 -6.06
CA ALA A 135 25.78 4.50 -6.86
C ALA A 135 26.46 5.84 -7.17
N SER A 136 25.79 6.97 -6.93
CA SER A 136 26.36 8.33 -6.93
C SER A 136 26.91 8.71 -5.56
#